data_AF-A0A561WGL1-F1
#
_entry.id   AF-A0A561WGL1-F1
#
_cell.length_a   1.000
_cell.length_b   1.000
_cell.length_c   1.000
_cell.angle_alpha   90.00
_cell.angle_beta   90.00
_cell.angle_gamma   90.00
#
_symmetry.space_group_name_H-M   'P 1'
#
loop_
_entity.id
_entity.type
_entity.pdbx_description
1 polymer ?
#
loop_
_entity_poly.entity_id
_entity_poly.type
_entity_poly.pdbx_seq_one_letter_code
_entity_poly.pdbx_strand_id
1 'polypeptide(L)'
;MVSKRFTAGAVATAATLALTVTGLVAPANAEPTSTRTFTVVAEDGVSADAAIAAIRSAGGTVVSRTDDVGLFQVTSDRADFASRATAAGELIGAAEQKAIGRKPKLDRVEQEHLLTQAKGVAKGHGKKLDPLDDKLWGLDMIRADQARKIEPGDRRVTVGILDTGVDASQPDLAPNFNWSLSRNFAPDKTDVDGACEVASCLDPVGTDDGGHGTHVAGTIGAAANGFGLSGVAPKVSLVELKGGQDSGYFFLDPVVNALVYAGKAGIDVVNMSFYVDPWLYNCTANPADSPEAQAEQRAIIKAMTRALNYAHRKGVTLVGSLGNNHEDLGAPRTDVSSPDYGSTPYPRPIDNNSCWDLPVEGPNVIGVSALGPSGKKADYSNYGTEQISVSAPGGWFRDGFGTDTYRTDANMILSTYPKKVLQEEGSVDEDGNIVAGFENSVFKQCTTDGECGYYTYLQGTSMASPHVSGVAGLIVSKFGKKQGRNGFGLAPDLVEQHLYRTAAEHACPEPRLQTYTNEGRPAEFDAYCAGSLNFNGFYGYGVVDAYAAVKSPLKPHVQP
;
A
#
# COMPACT_ATOMS: atom_id res chain seq x y z
N MET A 1 -49.77 37.33 -61.85
CA MET A 1 -49.30 36.22 -60.99
C MET A 1 -50.49 35.67 -60.23
N VAL A 2 -51.05 34.56 -60.71
CA VAL A 2 -52.14 33.79 -60.10
C VAL A 2 -51.90 32.33 -60.47
N SER A 3 -51.78 31.44 -59.48
CA SER A 3 -52.39 30.09 -59.44
C SER A 3 -51.78 29.27 -58.31
N LYS A 4 -52.54 28.91 -57.26
CA LYS A 4 -53.49 27.77 -57.14
C LYS A 4 -52.71 26.52 -56.64
N ARG A 5 -53.18 25.66 -55.71
CA ARG A 5 -54.52 25.27 -55.20
C ARG A 5 -54.33 24.38 -53.94
N PHE A 6 -55.19 24.42 -52.91
CA PHE A 6 -56.35 23.53 -52.58
C PHE A 6 -55.98 22.03 -52.42
N THR A 7 -56.47 21.17 -51.51
CA THR A 7 -57.62 21.07 -50.56
C THR A 7 -57.44 19.76 -49.76
N ALA A 8 -57.65 19.70 -48.44
CA ALA A 8 -58.88 19.34 -47.69
C ALA A 8 -59.22 17.85 -47.51
N GLY A 9 -59.47 17.47 -46.24
CA GLY A 9 -60.66 16.71 -45.82
C GLY A 9 -60.45 15.26 -45.38
N ALA A 10 -60.67 14.95 -44.11
CA ALA A 10 -61.89 14.29 -43.60
C ALA A 10 -61.66 13.61 -42.24
N VAL A 11 -62.61 13.83 -41.33
CA VAL A 11 -62.77 13.18 -40.03
C VAL A 11 -63.39 11.80 -40.22
N ALA A 12 -62.86 10.78 -39.55
CA ALA A 12 -63.57 9.53 -39.29
C ALA A 12 -63.26 9.06 -37.87
N THR A 13 -64.23 9.25 -36.98
CA THR A 13 -64.34 8.61 -35.67
C THR A 13 -64.61 7.12 -35.87
N ALA A 14 -63.73 6.26 -35.36
CA ALA A 14 -63.99 4.83 -35.18
C ALA A 14 -63.58 4.43 -33.78
N ALA A 15 -64.56 3.97 -33.00
CA ALA A 15 -64.41 3.40 -31.68
C ALA A 15 -63.64 2.07 -31.78
N THR A 16 -62.60 1.90 -30.97
CA THR A 16 -61.96 0.60 -30.76
C THR A 16 -61.84 0.29 -29.27
N LEU A 17 -62.53 -0.79 -28.94
CA LEU A 17 -62.52 -1.60 -27.72
C LEU A 17 -61.22 -1.56 -26.91
N ALA A 18 -61.39 -1.35 -25.60
CA ALA A 18 -60.40 -1.72 -24.60
C ALA A 18 -60.18 -3.23 -24.60
N LEU A 19 -58.99 -3.68 -24.97
CA LEU A 19 -58.46 -4.99 -24.63
C LEU A 19 -57.45 -4.81 -23.50
N THR A 20 -57.89 -5.15 -22.29
CA THR A 20 -57.01 -5.42 -21.15
C THR A 20 -56.19 -6.66 -21.46
N VAL A 21 -54.95 -6.47 -21.93
CA VAL A 21 -53.95 -7.53 -21.93
C VAL A 21 -53.25 -7.45 -20.58
N THR A 22 -53.66 -8.29 -19.63
CA THR A 22 -52.86 -8.63 -18.45
C THR A 22 -51.63 -9.40 -18.94
N GLY A 23 -50.61 -8.66 -19.36
CA GLY A 23 -49.28 -9.22 -19.57
C GLY A 23 -48.69 -9.55 -18.20
N LEU A 24 -48.60 -10.83 -17.87
CA LEU A 24 -47.62 -11.30 -16.90
C LEU A 24 -46.25 -10.89 -17.44
N VAL A 25 -45.68 -9.84 -16.84
CA VAL A 25 -44.27 -9.52 -17.01
C VAL A 25 -43.52 -10.63 -16.29
N ALA A 26 -43.15 -11.67 -17.03
CA ALA A 26 -42.07 -12.55 -16.59
C ALA A 26 -40.85 -11.65 -16.35
N PRO A 27 -40.12 -11.81 -15.24
CA PRO A 27 -38.87 -11.08 -15.07
C PRO A 27 -38.01 -11.38 -16.30
N ALA A 28 -37.49 -10.34 -16.92
CA ALA A 28 -36.47 -10.49 -17.95
C ALA A 28 -35.33 -11.28 -17.30
N ASN A 29 -35.19 -12.55 -17.68
CA ASN A 29 -33.98 -13.30 -17.39
C ASN A 29 -32.88 -12.58 -18.17
N ALA A 30 -32.16 -11.71 -17.47
CA ALA A 30 -30.89 -11.20 -17.91
C ALA A 30 -30.04 -12.41 -18.32
N GLU A 31 -29.38 -12.32 -19.48
CA GLU A 31 -28.40 -13.33 -19.90
C GLU A 31 -27.43 -13.60 -18.74
N PRO A 32 -27.00 -14.85 -18.51
CA PRO A 32 -26.02 -15.14 -17.49
C PRO A 32 -24.76 -14.35 -17.82
N THR A 33 -24.47 -13.35 -17.00
CA THR A 33 -23.19 -12.66 -17.08
C THR A 33 -22.09 -13.63 -16.69
N SER A 34 -20.86 -13.41 -17.17
CA SER A 34 -19.70 -14.13 -16.66
C SER A 34 -19.74 -14.14 -15.13
N THR A 35 -19.47 -15.29 -14.52
CA THR A 35 -19.43 -15.41 -13.06
C THR A 35 -18.42 -14.41 -12.51
N ARG A 36 -18.86 -13.54 -11.60
CA ARG A 36 -18.05 -12.50 -10.94
C ARG A 36 -17.74 -12.90 -9.51
N THR A 37 -16.65 -12.36 -8.98
CA THR A 37 -16.23 -12.57 -7.60
C THR A 37 -16.46 -11.31 -6.78
N PHE A 38 -16.95 -11.48 -5.55
CA PHE A 38 -17.26 -10.42 -4.61
C PHE A 38 -16.70 -10.73 -3.24
N THR A 39 -16.31 -9.69 -2.51
CA THR A 39 -16.03 -9.73 -1.08
C THR A 39 -17.25 -9.20 -0.35
N VAL A 40 -17.96 -10.08 0.37
CA VAL A 40 -19.17 -9.74 1.12
C VAL A 40 -18.84 -9.60 2.60
N VAL A 41 -19.36 -8.55 3.23
CA VAL A 41 -19.11 -8.23 4.64
C VAL A 41 -20.41 -8.37 5.43
N ALA A 42 -20.40 -9.19 6.47
CA ALA A 42 -21.54 -9.36 7.37
C ALA A 42 -21.70 -8.18 8.35
N GLU A 43 -22.94 -7.89 8.72
CA GLU A 43 -23.28 -6.90 9.76
C GLU A 43 -22.77 -7.33 11.15
N ASP A 44 -22.60 -6.37 12.06
CA ASP A 44 -22.15 -6.64 13.42
C ASP A 44 -23.10 -7.61 14.16
N GLY A 45 -22.53 -8.60 14.84
CA GLY A 45 -23.29 -9.58 15.63
C GLY A 45 -24.00 -10.66 14.81
N VAL A 46 -23.94 -10.61 13.47
CA VAL A 46 -24.50 -11.64 12.59
C VAL A 46 -23.61 -12.88 12.61
N SER A 47 -24.22 -14.06 12.78
CA SER A 47 -23.50 -15.33 12.71
C SER A 47 -23.10 -15.65 11.26
N ALA A 48 -22.02 -16.41 11.08
CA ALA A 48 -21.59 -16.81 9.75
C ALA A 48 -22.69 -17.58 8.98
N ASP A 49 -23.46 -18.42 9.67
CA ASP A 49 -24.55 -19.18 9.03
C ASP A 49 -25.69 -18.26 8.54
N ALA A 50 -26.02 -17.21 9.31
CA ALA A 50 -27.00 -16.22 8.90
C ALA A 50 -26.51 -15.39 7.71
N ALA A 51 -25.25 -14.95 7.72
CA ALA A 51 -24.63 -14.26 6.59
C ALA A 51 -24.61 -15.14 5.32
N ILE A 52 -24.25 -16.42 5.44
CA ILE A 52 -24.25 -17.38 4.32
C ILE A 52 -25.68 -17.57 3.78
N ALA A 53 -26.69 -17.65 4.65
CA ALA A 53 -28.09 -17.75 4.24
C ALA A 53 -28.56 -16.49 3.49
N ALA A 54 -28.16 -15.30 3.95
CA ALA A 54 -28.43 -14.04 3.27
C ALA A 54 -27.73 -13.96 1.90
N ILE A 55 -26.44 -14.34 1.81
CA ILE A 55 -25.68 -14.42 0.56
C ILE A 55 -26.37 -15.34 -0.45
N ARG A 56 -26.78 -16.53 -0.03
CA ARG A 56 -27.50 -17.48 -0.90
C ARG A 56 -28.84 -16.92 -1.37
N SER A 57 -29.55 -16.22 -0.49
CA SER A 57 -30.83 -15.56 -0.83
C SER A 57 -30.65 -14.37 -1.78
N ALA A 58 -29.50 -13.71 -1.73
CA ALA A 58 -29.08 -12.69 -2.69
C ALA A 58 -28.67 -13.28 -4.05
N GLY A 59 -28.43 -14.59 -4.14
CA GLY A 59 -28.02 -15.29 -5.38
C GLY A 59 -26.51 -15.48 -5.52
N GLY A 60 -25.79 -15.47 -4.40
CA GLY A 60 -24.35 -15.74 -4.35
C GLY A 60 -24.02 -17.16 -3.88
N THR A 61 -22.85 -17.65 -4.28
CA THR A 61 -22.25 -18.90 -3.79
C THR A 61 -20.98 -18.56 -3.03
N VAL A 62 -20.89 -18.97 -1.77
CA VAL A 62 -19.71 -18.73 -0.93
C VAL A 62 -18.58 -19.66 -1.35
N VAL A 63 -17.43 -19.07 -1.68
CA VAL A 63 -16.18 -19.76 -2.06
C VAL A 63 -15.29 -19.97 -0.84
N SER A 64 -15.11 -18.93 -0.03
CA SER A 64 -14.27 -18.97 1.17
C SER A 64 -14.83 -18.03 2.25
N ARG A 65 -14.36 -18.19 3.50
CA ARG A 65 -14.83 -17.43 4.67
C ARG A 65 -13.69 -17.06 5.60
N THR A 66 -13.76 -15.85 6.13
CA THR A 66 -12.83 -15.29 7.12
C THR A 66 -13.65 -14.79 8.31
N ASP A 67 -14.04 -15.75 9.16
CA ASP A 67 -15.03 -15.55 10.23
C ASP A 67 -14.63 -14.53 11.28
N ASP A 68 -13.34 -14.44 11.58
CA ASP A 68 -12.80 -13.54 12.61
C ASP A 68 -13.14 -12.06 12.35
N VAL A 69 -13.45 -11.73 11.09
CA VAL A 69 -13.80 -10.38 10.62
C VAL A 69 -15.13 -10.35 9.86
N GLY A 70 -15.84 -11.48 9.76
CA GLY A 70 -17.15 -11.58 9.10
C GLY A 70 -17.09 -11.33 7.59
N LEU A 71 -16.05 -11.82 6.92
CA LEU A 71 -15.87 -11.70 5.46
C LEU A 71 -16.12 -13.02 4.74
N PHE A 72 -16.65 -12.91 3.52
CA PHE A 72 -16.94 -14.04 2.65
C PHE A 72 -16.53 -13.71 1.22
N GLN A 73 -15.75 -14.58 0.60
CA GLN A 73 -15.54 -14.54 -0.84
C GLN A 73 -16.72 -15.24 -1.50
N VAL A 74 -17.36 -14.59 -2.45
CA VAL A 74 -18.62 -15.04 -3.05
C VAL A 74 -18.55 -14.92 -4.57
N THR A 75 -19.00 -15.95 -5.27
CA THR A 75 -19.23 -15.86 -6.72
C THR A 75 -20.70 -15.69 -7.03
N SER A 76 -21.03 -14.85 -8.01
CA SER A 76 -22.40 -14.72 -8.54
C SER A 76 -22.36 -14.38 -10.04
N ASP A 77 -23.32 -14.92 -10.79
CA ASP A 77 -23.59 -14.58 -12.20
C ASP A 77 -24.70 -13.53 -12.35
N ARG A 78 -25.24 -13.03 -11.23
CA ARG A 78 -26.28 -12.01 -11.20
C ARG A 78 -25.69 -10.60 -11.29
N ALA A 79 -26.19 -9.84 -12.26
CA ALA A 79 -25.85 -8.42 -12.41
C ALA A 79 -26.27 -7.55 -11.21
N ASP A 80 -27.33 -7.94 -10.47
CA ASP A 80 -27.87 -7.23 -9.31
C ASP A 80 -27.44 -7.84 -7.96
N PHE A 81 -26.42 -8.70 -7.94
CA PHE A 81 -25.99 -9.37 -6.70
C PHE A 81 -25.60 -8.37 -5.60
N ALA A 82 -24.75 -7.38 -5.91
CA ALA A 82 -24.26 -6.42 -4.92
C ALA A 82 -25.38 -5.57 -4.29
N SER A 83 -26.38 -5.16 -5.09
CA SER A 83 -27.53 -4.42 -4.57
C SER A 83 -28.45 -5.29 -3.71
N ARG A 84 -28.66 -6.57 -4.09
CA ARG A 84 -29.39 -7.54 -3.26
C ARG A 84 -28.67 -7.86 -1.95
N ALA A 85 -27.35 -8.00 -1.99
CA ALA A 85 -26.53 -8.22 -0.80
C ALA A 85 -26.64 -7.01 0.15
N THR A 86 -26.52 -5.79 -0.37
CA THR A 86 -26.68 -4.55 0.41
C THR A 86 -28.09 -4.39 1.00
N ALA A 87 -29.12 -4.88 0.30
CA ALA A 87 -30.50 -4.84 0.79
C ALA A 87 -30.80 -5.88 1.88
N ALA A 88 -29.92 -6.86 2.08
CA ALA A 88 -30.06 -7.85 3.14
C ALA A 88 -29.58 -7.25 4.47
N GLY A 89 -30.45 -7.20 5.49
CA GLY A 89 -30.11 -6.58 6.78
C GLY A 89 -28.99 -7.29 7.56
N GLU A 90 -28.65 -8.51 7.14
CA GLU A 90 -27.54 -9.29 7.69
C GLU A 90 -26.17 -8.94 7.10
N LEU A 91 -26.13 -8.15 6.03
CA LEU A 91 -24.91 -7.83 5.27
C LEU A 91 -24.75 -6.31 5.14
N ILE A 92 -23.50 -5.84 5.18
CA ILE A 92 -23.18 -4.42 4.99
C ILE A 92 -23.14 -4.07 3.51
N GLY A 93 -22.64 -5.00 2.70
CA GLY A 93 -22.49 -4.82 1.27
C GLY A 93 -21.56 -5.85 0.65
N ALA A 94 -21.34 -5.69 -0.65
CA ALA A 94 -20.42 -6.50 -1.43
C ALA A 94 -19.50 -5.57 -2.23
N ALA A 95 -18.19 -5.81 -2.16
CA ALA A 95 -17.21 -5.19 -3.03
C ALA A 95 -16.90 -6.15 -4.17
N GLU A 96 -17.01 -5.71 -5.42
CA GLU A 96 -16.77 -6.59 -6.57
C GLU A 96 -15.29 -6.60 -6.93
N GLN A 97 -14.72 -7.79 -7.13
CA GLN A 97 -13.44 -7.94 -7.80
C GLN A 97 -13.71 -7.80 -9.31
N LYS A 98 -13.86 -6.56 -9.78
CA LYS A 98 -14.07 -6.25 -11.21
C LYS A 98 -12.78 -6.44 -11.99
N ALA A 99 -12.85 -6.39 -13.32
CA ALA A 99 -11.69 -6.04 -14.13
C ALA A 99 -12.08 -5.28 -15.38
N ILE A 100 -11.58 -4.05 -15.48
CA ILE A 100 -11.82 -3.18 -16.63
C ILE A 100 -10.57 -2.31 -16.84
N GLY A 101 -9.47 -2.93 -17.28
CA GLY A 101 -8.24 -2.23 -17.65
C GLY A 101 -6.97 -2.77 -16.99
N ARG A 102 -5.81 -2.37 -17.54
CA ARG A 102 -4.49 -2.68 -17.00
C ARG A 102 -3.85 -1.40 -16.47
N LYS A 103 -3.22 -1.45 -15.29
CA LYS A 103 -2.38 -0.36 -14.79
C LYS A 103 -1.15 -0.21 -15.72
N PRO A 104 -0.75 1.02 -16.10
CA PRO A 104 0.57 1.23 -16.69
C PRO A 104 1.65 0.79 -15.68
N LYS A 105 2.67 0.06 -16.15
CA LYS A 105 3.73 -0.51 -15.27
C LYS A 105 4.55 0.53 -14.48
N LEU A 106 4.59 1.79 -14.92
CA LEU A 106 5.40 2.86 -14.31
C LEU A 106 4.56 3.65 -13.30
N ASP A 107 4.89 3.58 -12.00
CA ASP A 107 4.43 4.56 -11.02
C ASP A 107 5.22 5.86 -11.19
N ARG A 108 4.51 6.98 -11.44
CA ARG A 108 5.14 8.26 -11.79
C ARG A 108 5.91 8.90 -10.64
N VAL A 109 5.57 8.57 -9.39
CA VAL A 109 6.31 9.06 -8.23
C VAL A 109 7.53 8.18 -8.03
N GLU A 110 7.34 6.86 -7.95
CA GLU A 110 8.42 5.93 -7.61
C GLU A 110 9.57 5.93 -8.61
N GLN A 111 9.22 6.04 -9.90
CA GLN A 111 10.16 5.93 -11.00
C GLN A 111 10.23 7.22 -11.84
N GLU A 112 10.00 8.38 -11.20
CA GLU A 112 10.03 9.69 -11.87
C GLU A 112 11.35 9.94 -12.64
N HIS A 113 12.45 9.43 -12.10
CA HIS A 113 13.78 9.52 -12.68
C HIS A 113 13.90 8.79 -14.04
N LEU A 114 13.07 7.79 -14.32
CA LEU A 114 13.05 7.12 -15.63
C LEU A 114 12.38 7.97 -16.72
N LEU A 115 11.50 8.91 -16.32
CA LEU A 115 10.79 9.80 -17.23
C LEU A 115 11.61 11.02 -17.63
N THR A 116 12.75 11.28 -16.97
CA THR A 116 13.54 12.49 -17.16
C THR A 116 15.03 12.25 -17.03
N GLN A 117 15.90 12.99 -17.71
CA GLN A 117 17.35 12.74 -17.61
C GLN A 117 17.88 13.07 -16.21
N ALA A 118 18.23 12.02 -15.44
CA ALA A 118 18.97 12.14 -14.20
C ALA A 118 20.35 12.77 -14.44
N LYS A 119 20.85 13.54 -13.47
CA LYS A 119 22.16 14.18 -13.54
C LYS A 119 23.14 13.57 -12.54
N GLY A 120 24.34 13.24 -13.00
CA GLY A 120 25.50 13.06 -12.13
C GLY A 120 25.51 11.84 -11.20
N VAL A 121 26.57 11.77 -10.40
CA VAL A 121 26.89 10.65 -9.50
C VAL A 121 27.16 11.23 -8.12
N ALA A 122 26.53 10.71 -7.07
CA ALA A 122 26.86 11.06 -5.69
C ALA A 122 28.17 10.38 -5.25
N LYS A 123 29.00 11.09 -4.47
CA LYS A 123 30.24 10.57 -3.92
C LYS A 123 29.97 9.78 -2.64
N GLY A 124 30.35 8.50 -2.60
CA GLY A 124 30.24 7.65 -1.42
C GLY A 124 31.15 8.09 -0.25
N HIS A 125 30.70 7.82 0.98
CA HIS A 125 31.44 8.10 2.21
C HIS A 125 31.81 6.81 2.96
N GLY A 126 33.10 6.47 2.98
CA GLY A 126 33.71 5.52 3.92
C GLY A 126 33.41 4.03 3.69
N LYS A 127 34.16 3.16 4.39
CA LYS A 127 33.95 1.70 4.35
C LYS A 127 32.80 1.33 5.29
N LYS A 128 31.72 0.77 4.75
CA LYS A 128 30.51 0.34 5.48
C LYS A 128 30.47 -1.19 5.62
N LEU A 129 29.36 -1.77 6.13
CA LEU A 129 29.24 -3.22 6.37
C LEU A 129 29.26 -3.96 5.03
N ASP A 130 28.42 -3.50 4.10
CA ASP A 130 28.28 -4.09 2.78
C ASP A 130 28.70 -3.11 1.66
N PRO A 131 29.01 -3.59 0.44
CA PRO A 131 29.62 -2.76 -0.60
C PRO A 131 28.78 -1.58 -1.10
N LEU A 132 27.45 -1.67 -1.08
CA LEU A 132 26.53 -0.62 -1.51
C LEU A 132 26.00 0.24 -0.35
N ASP A 133 26.36 -0.07 0.90
CA ASP A 133 25.93 0.70 2.08
C ASP A 133 26.40 2.17 2.04
N ASP A 134 27.42 2.50 1.24
CA ASP A 134 27.89 3.88 1.05
C ASP A 134 26.87 4.78 0.34
N LYS A 135 25.83 4.19 -0.25
CA LYS A 135 24.72 4.86 -0.96
C LYS A 135 23.46 5.01 -0.10
N LEU A 136 23.44 4.42 1.09
CA LEU A 136 22.26 4.34 1.95
C LEU A 136 22.15 5.54 2.90
N TRP A 137 22.03 6.75 2.34
CA TRP A 137 21.91 7.98 3.13
C TRP A 137 20.74 7.93 4.13
N GLY A 138 19.64 7.24 3.77
CA GLY A 138 18.47 7.07 4.63
C GLY A 138 18.80 6.31 5.92
N LEU A 139 19.58 5.23 5.82
CA LEU A 139 20.04 4.47 6.98
C LEU A 139 20.96 5.30 7.88
N ASP A 140 21.81 6.15 7.28
CA ASP A 140 22.66 7.07 8.03
C ASP A 140 21.83 8.14 8.76
N MET A 141 20.80 8.69 8.11
CA MET A 141 19.92 9.70 8.69
C MET A 141 19.19 9.18 9.94
N ILE A 142 18.69 7.95 9.90
CA ILE A 142 18.00 7.33 11.05
C ILE A 142 18.99 6.68 12.04
N ARG A 143 20.31 6.82 11.82
CA ARG A 143 21.40 6.27 12.64
C ARG A 143 21.33 4.74 12.79
N ALA A 144 20.93 4.04 11.73
CA ALA A 144 20.81 2.58 11.72
C ALA A 144 22.18 1.89 11.93
N ASP A 145 23.27 2.46 11.44
CA ASP A 145 24.63 1.95 11.66
C ASP A 145 25.01 1.90 13.16
N GLN A 146 24.55 2.88 13.95
CA GLN A 146 24.76 2.93 15.39
C GLN A 146 23.81 1.98 16.12
N ALA A 147 22.55 1.90 15.68
CA ALA A 147 21.55 1.00 16.24
C ALA A 147 21.99 -0.46 16.15
N ARG A 148 22.46 -0.89 14.97
CA ARG A 148 22.88 -2.26 14.67
C ARG A 148 24.09 -2.73 15.48
N LYS A 149 24.88 -1.82 16.05
CA LYS A 149 25.95 -2.13 17.01
C LYS A 149 25.42 -2.49 18.41
N ILE A 150 24.20 -2.07 18.75
CA ILE A 150 23.53 -2.35 20.03
C ILE A 150 22.56 -3.53 19.89
N GLU A 151 21.74 -3.50 18.84
CA GLU A 151 20.72 -4.48 18.52
C GLU A 151 20.60 -4.56 17.00
N PRO A 152 21.19 -5.58 16.36
CA PRO A 152 21.05 -5.79 14.91
C PRO A 152 19.73 -6.47 14.52
N GLY A 153 18.89 -6.84 15.49
CA GLY A 153 17.65 -7.60 15.30
C GLY A 153 17.77 -9.04 15.84
N ASP A 154 16.61 -9.66 16.06
CA ASP A 154 16.47 -11.03 16.54
C ASP A 154 15.68 -11.88 15.55
N ARG A 155 16.18 -13.07 15.24
CA ARG A 155 15.55 -14.02 14.29
C ARG A 155 14.15 -14.46 14.69
N ARG A 156 13.80 -14.35 15.98
CA ARG A 156 12.47 -14.65 16.51
C ARG A 156 11.46 -13.56 16.17
N VAL A 157 11.91 -12.35 15.84
CA VAL A 157 11.06 -11.24 15.44
C VAL A 157 10.76 -11.34 13.96
N THR A 158 9.49 -11.23 13.62
CA THR A 158 8.97 -11.35 12.26
C THR A 158 8.42 -10.02 11.78
N VAL A 159 8.87 -9.60 10.60
CA VAL A 159 8.36 -8.41 9.92
C VAL A 159 7.69 -8.86 8.63
N GLY A 160 6.37 -8.69 8.56
CA GLY A 160 5.53 -8.97 7.43
C GLY A 160 5.57 -7.85 6.39
N ILE A 161 5.76 -8.23 5.13
CA ILE A 161 5.73 -7.36 3.96
C ILE A 161 4.40 -7.63 3.25
N LEU A 162 3.37 -6.83 3.57
CA LEU A 162 2.08 -6.91 2.89
C LEU A 162 2.16 -6.12 1.59
N ASP A 163 2.53 -6.80 0.50
CA ASP A 163 2.98 -6.14 -0.73
C ASP A 163 2.78 -7.03 -1.99
N THR A 164 3.44 -6.73 -3.10
CA THR A 164 3.40 -7.45 -4.39
C THR A 164 4.07 -8.83 -4.38
N GLY A 165 4.82 -9.14 -3.33
CA GLY A 165 5.66 -10.34 -3.23
C GLY A 165 7.02 -10.00 -2.64
N VAL A 166 7.89 -11.01 -2.52
CA VAL A 166 9.29 -10.81 -2.18
C VAL A 166 10.13 -11.83 -2.94
N ASP A 167 11.08 -11.38 -3.76
CA ASP A 167 12.05 -12.27 -4.41
C ASP A 167 13.00 -12.86 -3.37
N ALA A 168 12.67 -14.07 -2.90
CA ALA A 168 13.44 -14.78 -1.90
C ALA A 168 14.76 -15.36 -2.45
N SER A 169 14.98 -15.30 -3.77
CA SER A 169 16.23 -15.71 -4.40
C SER A 169 17.33 -14.64 -4.31
N GLN A 170 16.94 -13.39 -4.04
CA GLN A 170 17.87 -12.28 -3.81
C GLN A 170 18.85 -12.62 -2.67
N PRO A 171 20.19 -12.63 -2.90
CA PRO A 171 21.17 -13.06 -1.90
C PRO A 171 21.16 -12.28 -0.57
N ASP A 172 20.71 -11.03 -0.58
CA ASP A 172 20.56 -10.24 0.65
C ASP A 172 19.28 -10.52 1.43
N LEU A 173 18.26 -11.12 0.79
CA LEU A 173 16.98 -11.44 1.43
C LEU A 173 16.90 -12.91 1.84
N ALA A 174 17.47 -13.82 1.02
CA ALA A 174 17.41 -15.26 1.22
C ALA A 174 17.80 -15.72 2.65
N PRO A 175 18.85 -15.17 3.30
CA PRO A 175 19.22 -15.57 4.66
C PRO A 175 18.21 -15.16 5.74
N ASN A 176 17.33 -14.21 5.42
CA ASN A 176 16.37 -13.59 6.34
C ASN A 176 14.92 -13.96 6.00
N PHE A 177 14.67 -14.57 4.85
CA PHE A 177 13.33 -14.93 4.39
C PHE A 177 12.77 -16.14 5.16
N ASN A 178 11.52 -16.03 5.62
CA ASN A 178 10.83 -17.08 6.36
C ASN A 178 9.76 -17.78 5.52
N TRP A 179 10.20 -18.78 4.76
CA TRP A 179 9.35 -19.66 3.95
C TRP A 179 8.16 -20.27 4.70
N SER A 180 8.32 -20.58 6.00
CA SER A 180 7.28 -21.28 6.76
C SER A 180 6.06 -20.40 7.07
N LEU A 181 6.29 -19.10 7.24
CA LEU A 181 5.26 -18.12 7.56
C LEU A 181 4.78 -17.34 6.33
N SER A 182 5.58 -17.24 5.27
CA SER A 182 5.23 -16.50 4.06
C SER A 182 4.05 -17.12 3.31
N ARG A 183 3.12 -16.30 2.80
CA ARG A 183 1.89 -16.73 2.11
C ARG A 183 1.51 -15.75 1.00
N ASN A 184 0.91 -16.27 -0.07
CA ASN A 184 0.26 -15.51 -1.12
C ASN A 184 -1.27 -15.56 -0.96
N PHE A 185 -1.91 -14.39 -0.94
CA PHE A 185 -3.35 -14.17 -0.81
C PHE A 185 -3.97 -13.54 -2.06
N ALA A 186 -3.15 -13.21 -3.06
CA ALA A 186 -3.51 -12.44 -4.23
C ALA A 186 -3.39 -13.32 -5.49
N PRO A 187 -4.38 -14.18 -5.78
CA PRO A 187 -4.37 -14.95 -7.01
C PRO A 187 -4.47 -14.02 -8.22
N ASP A 188 -3.71 -14.34 -9.26
CA ASP A 188 -3.61 -13.57 -10.50
C ASP A 188 -4.98 -13.48 -11.16
N LYS A 189 -5.30 -12.29 -11.64
CA LYS A 189 -6.52 -12.05 -12.40
C LYS A 189 -6.13 -11.79 -13.83
N THR A 190 -6.55 -12.68 -14.75
CA THR A 190 -5.94 -12.67 -16.09
C THR A 190 -6.20 -11.40 -16.92
N ASP A 191 -7.27 -10.72 -16.58
CA ASP A 191 -7.71 -9.43 -17.10
C ASP A 191 -6.88 -8.25 -16.53
N VAL A 192 -6.22 -8.45 -15.40
CA VAL A 192 -5.40 -7.47 -14.66
C VAL A 192 -3.92 -7.69 -14.90
N ASP A 193 -3.46 -8.90 -14.59
CA ASP A 193 -2.05 -9.29 -14.49
C ASP A 193 -1.53 -9.90 -15.80
N GLY A 194 -2.42 -10.49 -16.61
CA GLY A 194 -2.04 -11.18 -17.85
C GLY A 194 -2.28 -12.68 -17.78
N ALA A 195 -1.55 -13.48 -18.55
CA ALA A 195 -1.75 -14.93 -18.47
C ALA A 195 -1.11 -15.46 -17.18
N CYS A 196 -1.82 -16.30 -16.42
CA CYS A 196 -1.27 -16.89 -15.20
C CYS A 196 0.08 -17.56 -15.45
N GLU A 197 1.07 -17.18 -14.65
CA GLU A 197 2.46 -17.64 -14.68
C GLU A 197 2.53 -19.12 -14.31
N VAL A 198 1.62 -19.55 -13.44
CA VAL A 198 1.45 -20.93 -12.98
C VAL A 198 0.02 -21.41 -13.16
N ALA A 199 -0.17 -22.73 -13.28
CA ALA A 199 -1.48 -23.32 -13.54
C ALA A 199 -2.55 -23.03 -12.46
N SER A 200 -2.14 -22.67 -11.24
CA SER A 200 -3.05 -22.29 -10.16
C SER A 200 -3.54 -20.85 -10.21
N CYS A 201 -2.93 -19.98 -11.04
CA CYS A 201 -3.12 -18.52 -10.99
C CYS A 201 -2.90 -17.98 -9.56
N LEU A 202 -1.94 -18.57 -8.86
CA LEU A 202 -1.53 -18.16 -7.52
C LEU A 202 -0.04 -18.42 -7.47
N ASP A 203 0.74 -17.36 -7.61
CA ASP A 203 2.18 -17.46 -7.61
C ASP A 203 2.72 -18.15 -6.36
N PRO A 204 3.81 -18.93 -6.52
CA PRO A 204 4.52 -19.46 -5.37
C PRO A 204 5.08 -18.32 -4.52
N VAL A 205 5.01 -18.49 -3.21
CA VAL A 205 5.75 -17.66 -2.27
C VAL A 205 7.23 -17.58 -2.66
N GLY A 206 7.86 -16.44 -2.43
CA GLY A 206 9.26 -16.17 -2.74
C GLY A 206 9.47 -15.61 -4.15
N THR A 207 8.40 -15.24 -4.86
CA THR A 207 8.45 -14.48 -6.11
C THR A 207 7.89 -13.08 -5.93
N ASP A 208 8.34 -12.18 -6.78
CA ASP A 208 7.84 -10.81 -6.84
C ASP A 208 7.95 -10.31 -8.28
N ASP A 209 6.80 -10.20 -8.91
CA ASP A 209 6.66 -9.81 -10.31
C ASP A 209 6.27 -8.32 -10.45
N GLY A 210 5.97 -7.66 -9.32
CA GLY A 210 5.82 -6.20 -9.24
C GLY A 210 7.09 -5.46 -8.79
N GLY A 211 7.98 -6.14 -8.06
CA GLY A 211 9.28 -5.63 -7.60
C GLY A 211 9.23 -4.71 -6.38
N HIS A 212 8.10 -4.06 -6.14
CA HIS A 212 7.92 -3.11 -5.04
C HIS A 212 8.14 -3.77 -3.66
N GLY A 213 7.53 -4.94 -3.40
CA GLY A 213 7.67 -5.64 -2.13
C GLY A 213 9.11 -6.12 -1.85
N THR A 214 9.87 -6.50 -2.86
CA THR A 214 11.30 -6.81 -2.73
C THR A 214 12.12 -5.59 -2.33
N HIS A 215 11.79 -4.40 -2.84
CA HIS A 215 12.43 -3.14 -2.44
C HIS A 215 12.15 -2.80 -0.97
N VAL A 216 10.88 -2.92 -0.57
CA VAL A 216 10.42 -2.76 0.82
C VAL A 216 11.16 -3.73 1.75
N ALA A 217 11.23 -5.01 1.39
CA ALA A 217 11.87 -6.07 2.18
C ALA A 217 13.38 -5.79 2.41
N GLY A 218 14.10 -5.32 1.39
CA GLY A 218 15.52 -4.97 1.51
C GLY A 218 15.77 -3.82 2.47
N THR A 219 14.95 -2.77 2.40
CA THR A 219 15.05 -1.63 3.30
C THR A 219 14.83 -2.05 4.75
N ILE A 220 13.85 -2.92 5.01
CA ILE A 220 13.56 -3.45 6.35
C ILE A 220 14.73 -4.29 6.87
N GLY A 221 15.18 -5.27 6.10
CA GLY A 221 16.00 -6.35 6.65
C GLY A 221 16.82 -7.12 5.65
N ALA A 222 17.36 -6.50 4.61
CA ALA A 222 18.49 -7.09 3.89
C ALA A 222 19.63 -7.46 4.86
N ALA A 223 20.21 -8.64 4.68
CA ALA A 223 21.22 -9.20 5.59
C ALA A 223 22.53 -8.41 5.51
N ALA A 224 23.12 -8.12 6.67
CA ALA A 224 24.48 -7.56 6.73
C ALA A 224 25.51 -8.70 6.59
N ASN A 225 25.78 -9.12 5.36
CA ASN A 225 26.47 -10.37 5.00
C ASN A 225 27.80 -10.15 4.24
N GLY A 226 28.23 -8.90 4.05
CA GLY A 226 29.38 -8.52 3.23
C GLY A 226 29.09 -8.46 1.72
N PHE A 227 27.82 -8.58 1.32
CA PHE A 227 27.32 -8.57 -0.05
C PHE A 227 26.28 -7.46 -0.20
N GLY A 228 26.18 -6.90 -1.41
CA GLY A 228 25.13 -5.95 -1.76
C GLY A 228 24.97 -4.80 -0.78
N LEU A 229 23.78 -4.73 -0.18
CA LEU A 229 23.38 -3.73 0.82
C LEU A 229 22.72 -4.39 2.04
N SER A 230 22.66 -3.64 3.14
CA SER A 230 22.02 -4.07 4.38
C SER A 230 20.80 -3.22 4.75
N GLY A 231 19.80 -3.86 5.37
CA GLY A 231 18.59 -3.20 5.86
C GLY A 231 18.75 -2.60 7.25
N VAL A 232 17.67 -1.96 7.73
CA VAL A 232 17.61 -1.38 9.08
C VAL A 232 17.79 -2.43 10.18
N ALA A 233 17.14 -3.58 10.03
CA ALA A 233 17.12 -4.67 11.01
C ALA A 233 17.62 -6.00 10.38
N PRO A 234 18.92 -6.13 10.08
CA PRO A 234 19.46 -7.21 9.23
C PRO A 234 19.39 -8.62 9.83
N LYS A 235 18.88 -8.80 11.06
CA LYS A 235 18.72 -10.11 11.71
C LYS A 235 17.30 -10.49 12.07
N VAL A 236 16.29 -9.72 11.65
CA VAL A 236 14.88 -10.14 11.76
C VAL A 236 14.56 -11.24 10.74
N SER A 237 13.39 -11.85 10.88
CA SER A 237 12.82 -12.76 9.88
C SER A 237 11.82 -12.01 9.01
N LEU A 238 12.04 -11.96 7.71
CA LEU A 238 11.13 -11.34 6.74
C LEU A 238 10.05 -12.34 6.33
N VAL A 239 8.79 -11.91 6.37
CA VAL A 239 7.63 -12.74 6.03
C VAL A 239 6.90 -12.07 4.87
N GLU A 240 6.83 -12.74 3.73
CA GLU A 240 6.02 -12.27 2.61
C GLU A 240 4.55 -12.51 2.93
N LEU A 241 3.76 -11.45 2.83
CA LEU A 241 2.32 -11.48 2.87
C LEU A 241 1.84 -10.93 1.52
N LYS A 242 1.98 -11.71 0.43
CA LYS A 242 1.63 -11.21 -0.91
C LYS A 242 0.11 -10.94 -0.97
N GLY A 243 -0.23 -9.66 -0.97
CA GLY A 243 -1.60 -9.13 -0.97
C GLY A 243 -1.87 -8.19 -2.13
N GLY A 244 -0.82 -7.78 -2.83
CA GLY A 244 -0.88 -7.07 -4.10
C GLY A 244 -0.78 -8.04 -5.28
N GLN A 245 -1.44 -7.67 -6.37
CA GLN A 245 -1.28 -8.30 -7.68
C GLN A 245 0.01 -7.83 -8.36
N ASP A 246 0.42 -8.50 -9.42
CA ASP A 246 1.63 -8.15 -10.19
C ASP A 246 1.49 -6.80 -10.88
N SER A 247 0.25 -6.43 -11.23
CA SER A 247 -0.08 -5.09 -11.70
C SER A 247 0.02 -3.99 -10.63
N GLY A 248 0.32 -4.33 -9.37
CA GLY A 248 0.40 -3.41 -8.24
C GLY A 248 -0.94 -2.93 -7.67
N TYR A 249 -2.02 -3.71 -7.84
CA TYR A 249 -3.32 -3.46 -7.20
C TYR A 249 -3.50 -4.31 -5.93
N PHE A 250 -4.08 -3.70 -4.90
CA PHE A 250 -4.35 -4.25 -3.58
C PHE A 250 -5.85 -4.27 -3.31
N PHE A 251 -6.52 -5.35 -3.77
CA PHE A 251 -7.94 -5.53 -3.53
C PHE A 251 -8.24 -5.92 -2.07
N LEU A 252 -9.47 -5.61 -1.64
CA LEU A 252 -9.92 -5.81 -0.25
C LEU A 252 -9.67 -7.21 0.31
N ASP A 253 -10.01 -8.27 -0.43
CA ASP A 253 -9.98 -9.64 0.11
C ASP A 253 -8.55 -10.14 0.41
N PRO A 254 -7.59 -10.06 -0.54
CA PRO A 254 -6.18 -10.37 -0.24
C PRO A 254 -5.63 -9.62 0.97
N VAL A 255 -5.88 -8.30 1.05
CA VAL A 255 -5.38 -7.44 2.13
C VAL A 255 -5.95 -7.86 3.49
N VAL A 256 -7.28 -8.06 3.58
CA VAL A 256 -7.91 -8.47 4.83
C VAL A 256 -7.47 -9.87 5.26
N ASN A 257 -7.39 -10.82 4.32
CA ASN A 257 -6.95 -12.17 4.61
C ASN A 257 -5.50 -12.21 5.10
N ALA A 258 -4.61 -11.39 4.52
CA ALA A 258 -3.24 -11.25 4.96
C ALA A 258 -3.12 -10.67 6.38
N LEU A 259 -3.88 -9.61 6.71
CA LEU A 259 -3.89 -9.02 8.06
C LEU A 259 -4.44 -9.98 9.12
N VAL A 260 -5.51 -10.72 8.79
CA VAL A 260 -6.05 -11.75 9.69
C VAL A 260 -5.04 -12.89 9.87
N TYR A 261 -4.36 -13.31 8.81
CA TYR A 261 -3.29 -14.29 8.90
C TYR A 261 -2.13 -13.78 9.75
N ALA A 262 -1.68 -12.54 9.58
CA ALA A 262 -0.61 -11.95 10.37
C ALA A 262 -0.91 -12.05 11.88
N GLY A 263 -2.14 -11.72 12.29
CA GLY A 263 -2.57 -11.88 13.67
C GLY A 263 -2.68 -13.35 14.14
N LYS A 264 -3.01 -14.30 13.26
CA LYS A 264 -3.07 -15.74 13.59
C LYS A 264 -1.68 -16.38 13.69
N ALA A 265 -0.78 -15.98 12.80
CA ALA A 265 0.60 -16.45 12.74
C ALA A 265 1.48 -15.82 13.82
N GLY A 266 1.03 -14.72 14.44
CA GLY A 266 1.78 -14.00 15.46
C GLY A 266 2.92 -13.18 14.88
N ILE A 267 2.68 -12.53 13.73
CA ILE A 267 3.64 -11.63 13.11
C ILE A 267 3.82 -10.39 13.99
N ASP A 268 5.05 -9.95 14.26
CA ASP A 268 5.29 -8.84 15.20
C ASP A 268 4.99 -7.48 14.58
N VAL A 269 5.38 -7.26 13.33
CA VAL A 269 5.24 -5.99 12.61
C VAL A 269 4.74 -6.27 11.20
N VAL A 270 3.80 -5.49 10.68
CA VAL A 270 3.39 -5.53 9.27
C VAL A 270 3.57 -4.15 8.64
N ASN A 271 4.34 -4.12 7.55
CA ASN A 271 4.49 -2.95 6.69
C ASN A 271 3.41 -2.96 5.60
N MET A 272 2.74 -1.82 5.39
CA MET A 272 1.71 -1.62 4.38
C MET A 272 2.01 -0.34 3.60
N SER A 273 2.37 -0.48 2.33
CA SER A 273 2.85 0.62 1.49
C SER A 273 1.98 0.82 0.25
N PHE A 274 0.66 0.85 0.45
CA PHE A 274 -0.37 0.89 -0.60
C PHE A 274 -1.66 1.54 -0.06
N TYR A 275 -2.63 1.81 -0.95
CA TYR A 275 -4.04 2.02 -0.59
C TYR A 275 -4.91 0.86 -1.09
N VAL A 276 -6.12 0.71 -0.55
CA VAL A 276 -7.03 -0.40 -0.92
C VAL A 276 -7.89 -0.02 -2.13
N ASP A 277 -7.65 -0.74 -3.23
CA ASP A 277 -8.32 -0.53 -4.51
C ASP A 277 -9.81 -0.89 -4.50
N PRO A 278 -10.63 -0.22 -5.33
CA PRO A 278 -10.23 0.74 -6.38
C PRO A 278 -10.30 2.22 -5.95
N TRP A 279 -10.36 2.50 -4.64
CA TRP A 279 -10.64 3.84 -4.12
C TRP A 279 -9.43 4.37 -3.36
N LEU A 280 -8.83 5.46 -3.86
CA LEU A 280 -7.81 6.19 -3.10
C LEU A 280 -8.36 6.63 -1.73
N TYR A 281 -9.58 7.16 -1.73
CA TYR A 281 -10.34 7.47 -0.51
C TYR A 281 -11.65 6.69 -0.50
N ASN A 282 -11.82 5.87 0.54
CA ASN A 282 -13.05 5.14 0.79
C ASN A 282 -13.98 5.98 1.68
N CYS A 283 -15.15 6.33 1.15
CA CYS A 283 -16.11 7.23 1.77
C CYS A 283 -17.40 6.52 2.17
N THR A 284 -17.96 6.87 3.34
CA THR A 284 -19.24 6.29 3.81
C THR A 284 -20.43 6.63 2.90
N ALA A 285 -20.45 7.86 2.35
CA ALA A 285 -21.55 8.40 1.57
C ALA A 285 -21.11 9.62 0.71
N ASN A 286 -20.10 9.45 -0.16
CA ASN A 286 -19.70 10.54 -1.04
C ASN A 286 -20.85 10.93 -2.00
N PRO A 287 -21.23 12.20 -2.12
CA PRO A 287 -22.34 12.62 -2.97
C PRO A 287 -22.11 12.41 -4.47
N ALA A 288 -20.87 12.25 -4.92
CA ALA A 288 -20.54 11.95 -6.32
C ALA A 288 -20.72 10.46 -6.67
N ASP A 289 -20.76 9.58 -5.65
CA ASP A 289 -20.79 8.13 -5.85
C ASP A 289 -22.21 7.60 -6.00
N SER A 290 -22.37 6.57 -6.83
CA SER A 290 -23.65 5.86 -6.94
C SER A 290 -23.98 5.14 -5.61
N PRO A 291 -25.27 4.83 -5.34
CA PRO A 291 -25.65 4.06 -4.16
C PRO A 291 -24.87 2.75 -3.99
N GLU A 292 -24.56 2.07 -5.10
CA GLU A 292 -23.77 0.84 -5.12
C GLU A 292 -22.31 1.10 -4.73
N ALA A 293 -21.68 2.14 -5.28
CA ALA A 293 -20.31 2.53 -4.93
C ALA A 293 -20.19 2.96 -3.47
N GLN A 294 -21.18 3.67 -2.93
CA GLN A 294 -21.21 4.01 -1.51
C GLN A 294 -21.35 2.74 -0.63
N ALA A 295 -22.13 1.74 -1.06
CA ALA A 295 -22.26 0.49 -0.33
C ALA A 295 -20.97 -0.35 -0.34
N GLU A 296 -20.30 -0.42 -1.49
CA GLU A 296 -18.99 -1.05 -1.64
C GLU A 296 -17.96 -0.40 -0.71
N GLN A 297 -17.85 0.93 -0.70
CA GLN A 297 -16.91 1.63 0.16
C GLN A 297 -17.22 1.46 1.64
N ARG A 298 -18.48 1.45 2.06
CA ARG A 298 -18.85 1.11 3.46
C ARG A 298 -18.41 -0.30 3.84
N ALA A 299 -18.53 -1.27 2.92
CA ALA A 299 -18.05 -2.62 3.14
C ALA A 299 -16.51 -2.65 3.27
N ILE A 300 -15.77 -1.95 2.42
CA ILE A 300 -14.31 -1.81 2.48
C ILE A 300 -13.88 -1.20 3.82
N ILE A 301 -14.46 -0.05 4.21
CA ILE A 301 -14.17 0.64 5.48
C ILE A 301 -14.36 -0.32 6.66
N LYS A 302 -15.50 -1.02 6.70
CA LYS A 302 -15.79 -1.95 7.80
C LYS A 302 -14.80 -3.11 7.84
N ALA A 303 -14.55 -3.74 6.69
CA ALA A 303 -13.69 -4.89 6.58
C ALA A 303 -12.25 -4.56 7.01
N MET A 304 -11.70 -3.46 6.51
CA MET A 304 -10.37 -2.97 6.89
C MET A 304 -10.31 -2.60 8.36
N THR A 305 -11.30 -1.87 8.88
CA THR A 305 -11.40 -1.54 10.31
C THR A 305 -11.37 -2.79 11.18
N ARG A 306 -12.11 -3.84 10.81
CA ARG A 306 -12.12 -5.12 11.54
C ARG A 306 -10.77 -5.84 11.45
N ALA A 307 -10.16 -5.88 10.28
CA ALA A 307 -8.89 -6.56 10.04
C ALA A 307 -7.71 -5.91 10.80
N LEU A 308 -7.59 -4.58 10.71
CA LEU A 308 -6.56 -3.81 11.41
C LEU A 308 -6.69 -3.97 12.93
N ASN A 309 -7.90 -3.80 13.47
CA ASN A 309 -8.16 -4.03 14.89
C ASN A 309 -7.91 -5.49 15.31
N TYR A 310 -8.22 -6.47 14.46
CA TYR A 310 -7.94 -7.87 14.75
C TYR A 310 -6.43 -8.13 14.84
N ALA A 311 -5.66 -7.68 13.84
CA ALA A 311 -4.20 -7.83 13.83
C ALA A 311 -3.58 -7.13 15.05
N HIS A 312 -3.96 -5.87 15.31
CA HIS A 312 -3.47 -5.12 16.46
C HIS A 312 -3.76 -5.84 17.80
N ARG A 313 -4.98 -6.31 18.03
CA ARG A 313 -5.34 -7.08 19.24
C ARG A 313 -4.59 -8.40 19.37
N LYS A 314 -4.09 -8.95 18.25
CA LYS A 314 -3.24 -10.16 18.23
C LYS A 314 -1.76 -9.86 18.42
N GLY A 315 -1.40 -8.60 18.63
CA GLY A 315 -0.04 -8.18 18.95
C GLY A 315 0.77 -7.67 17.76
N VAL A 316 0.13 -7.44 16.60
CA VAL A 316 0.81 -6.94 15.41
C VAL A 316 0.93 -5.42 15.46
N THR A 317 2.14 -4.87 15.35
CA THR A 317 2.36 -3.44 15.06
C THR A 317 2.13 -3.17 13.59
N LEU A 318 1.30 -2.18 13.27
CA LEU A 318 0.91 -1.85 11.89
C LEU A 318 1.57 -0.54 11.47
N VAL A 319 2.27 -0.54 10.35
CA VAL A 319 2.96 0.65 9.80
C VAL A 319 2.46 0.89 8.38
N GLY A 320 1.98 2.11 8.12
CA GLY A 320 1.37 2.52 6.85
C GLY A 320 2.05 3.73 6.23
N SER A 321 2.18 3.76 4.90
CA SER A 321 2.62 4.95 4.15
C SER A 321 1.48 5.96 3.98
N LEU A 322 1.73 7.26 4.17
CA LEU A 322 0.68 8.29 4.08
C LEU A 322 0.19 8.63 2.67
N GLY A 323 0.84 8.11 1.62
CA GLY A 323 0.47 8.37 0.23
C GLY A 323 1.32 9.45 -0.45
N ASN A 324 1.25 9.47 -1.78
CA ASN A 324 2.20 10.14 -2.67
C ASN A 324 1.58 11.27 -3.52
N ASN A 325 0.44 11.82 -3.08
CA ASN A 325 -0.36 12.77 -3.83
C ASN A 325 -0.04 14.24 -3.51
N HIS A 326 0.87 14.50 -2.57
CA HIS A 326 1.13 15.81 -1.98
C HIS A 326 -0.18 16.43 -1.48
N GLU A 327 -0.90 15.66 -0.68
CA GLU A 327 -2.19 16.05 -0.14
C GLU A 327 -2.08 16.55 1.30
N ASP A 328 -2.86 17.58 1.62
CA ASP A 328 -3.12 17.97 3.00
C ASP A 328 -4.22 17.05 3.53
N LEU A 329 -3.85 16.08 4.35
CA LEU A 329 -4.78 15.13 4.95
C LEU A 329 -5.75 15.78 5.93
N GLY A 330 -5.57 17.06 6.29
CA GLY A 330 -6.53 17.88 7.02
C GLY A 330 -7.53 18.61 6.12
N ALA A 331 -7.23 18.76 4.84
CA ALA A 331 -8.12 19.36 3.83
C ALA A 331 -7.85 18.82 2.41
N PRO A 332 -8.14 17.53 2.12
CA PRO A 332 -7.83 16.93 0.84
C PRO A 332 -8.54 17.61 -0.32
N ARG A 333 -7.84 17.73 -1.42
CA ARG A 333 -8.40 18.13 -2.71
C ARG A 333 -9.35 17.06 -3.23
N THR A 334 -10.04 17.44 -4.31
CA THR A 334 -10.93 16.52 -5.04
C THR A 334 -10.13 15.35 -5.62
N ASP A 335 -10.53 14.13 -5.25
CA ASP A 335 -10.02 12.92 -5.85
C ASP A 335 -10.54 12.80 -7.28
N VAL A 336 -9.65 12.71 -8.25
CA VAL A 336 -9.96 12.56 -9.68
C VAL A 336 -9.40 11.25 -10.25
N SER A 337 -8.79 10.44 -9.40
CA SER A 337 -8.16 9.17 -9.75
C SER A 337 -9.07 7.98 -9.50
N SER A 338 -10.04 8.10 -8.59
CA SER A 338 -10.92 6.98 -8.24
C SER A 338 -12.24 6.95 -9.02
N PRO A 339 -12.82 5.76 -9.26
CA PRO A 339 -12.16 4.47 -9.06
C PRO A 339 -11.04 4.31 -10.09
N ASP A 340 -9.86 3.86 -9.64
CA ASP A 340 -8.67 3.74 -10.49
C ASP A 340 -8.66 2.43 -11.31
N TYR A 341 -9.71 1.63 -11.09
CA TYR A 341 -9.88 0.34 -11.68
C TYR A 341 -11.36 -0.05 -11.76
N GLY A 342 -11.74 -0.78 -12.82
CA GLY A 342 -13.11 -1.30 -12.96
C GLY A 342 -14.15 -0.26 -13.41
N SER A 343 -13.78 1.02 -13.60
CA SER A 343 -14.62 2.09 -14.17
C SER A 343 -13.75 3.30 -14.54
N THR A 344 -14.32 4.29 -15.23
CA THR A 344 -13.65 5.56 -15.49
C THR A 344 -13.61 6.41 -14.21
N PRO A 345 -12.45 6.97 -13.83
CA PRO A 345 -12.35 7.92 -12.72
C PRO A 345 -13.23 9.15 -12.92
N TYR A 346 -13.72 9.71 -11.83
CA TYR A 346 -14.50 10.95 -11.84
C TYR A 346 -14.20 11.83 -10.62
N PRO A 347 -14.48 13.15 -10.67
CA PRO A 347 -14.20 14.04 -9.54
C PRO A 347 -15.07 13.71 -8.32
N ARG A 348 -14.42 13.46 -7.19
CA ARG A 348 -15.02 13.10 -5.90
C ARG A 348 -14.53 14.08 -4.83
N PRO A 349 -15.40 14.93 -4.27
CA PRO A 349 -15.03 15.79 -3.15
C PRO A 349 -14.76 14.92 -1.92
N ILE A 350 -13.62 15.14 -1.25
CA ILE A 350 -13.22 14.34 -0.08
C ILE A 350 -13.54 15.11 1.20
N ASP A 351 -14.21 14.44 2.13
CA ASP A 351 -14.49 14.94 3.49
C ASP A 351 -13.83 14.00 4.50
N ASN A 352 -12.81 14.47 5.20
CA ASN A 352 -12.03 13.70 6.16
C ASN A 352 -12.83 13.11 7.32
N ASN A 353 -14.02 13.65 7.59
CA ASN A 353 -14.88 13.08 8.63
C ASN A 353 -15.56 11.78 8.17
N SER A 354 -15.57 11.51 6.87
CA SER A 354 -16.37 10.45 6.27
C SER A 354 -15.65 9.66 5.16
N CYS A 355 -14.42 10.04 4.82
CA CYS A 355 -13.56 9.43 3.80
C CYS A 355 -12.17 9.15 4.39
N TRP A 356 -11.59 7.99 4.07
CA TRP A 356 -10.29 7.57 4.56
C TRP A 356 -9.43 6.95 3.46
N ASP A 357 -8.14 7.27 3.46
CA ASP A 357 -7.11 6.50 2.76
C ASP A 357 -6.76 5.27 3.61
N LEU A 358 -7.15 4.08 3.13
CA LEU A 358 -6.97 2.82 3.86
C LEU A 358 -5.84 2.01 3.22
N PRO A 359 -4.92 1.42 4.02
CA PRO A 359 -5.06 1.18 5.45
C PRO A 359 -4.54 2.30 6.37
N VAL A 360 -3.80 3.29 5.87
CA VAL A 360 -2.98 4.17 6.72
C VAL A 360 -3.79 5.04 7.69
N GLU A 361 -4.95 5.54 7.28
CA GLU A 361 -5.87 6.29 8.15
C GLU A 361 -6.82 5.39 8.95
N GLY A 362 -6.60 4.07 8.89
CA GLY A 362 -7.31 3.08 9.68
C GLY A 362 -6.81 3.02 11.12
N PRO A 363 -7.56 2.36 12.02
CA PRO A 363 -7.23 2.32 13.44
C PRO A 363 -5.94 1.55 13.72
N ASN A 364 -5.14 2.07 14.67
CA ASN A 364 -3.89 1.49 15.18
C ASN A 364 -2.75 1.40 14.15
N VAL A 365 -2.80 2.19 13.07
CA VAL A 365 -1.74 2.23 12.06
C VAL A 365 -0.83 3.43 12.33
N ILE A 366 0.48 3.17 12.32
CA ILE A 366 1.51 4.21 12.41
C ILE A 366 1.68 4.81 11.01
N GLY A 367 1.22 6.05 10.82
CA GLY A 367 1.29 6.77 9.55
C GLY A 367 2.65 7.43 9.31
N VAL A 368 3.27 7.12 8.18
CA VAL A 368 4.64 7.54 7.85
C VAL A 368 4.68 8.50 6.66
N SER A 369 5.19 9.72 6.88
CA SER A 369 5.52 10.67 5.82
C SER A 369 6.95 10.48 5.29
N ALA A 370 7.23 11.02 4.10
CA ALA A 370 8.52 10.92 3.45
C ALA A 370 9.28 12.25 3.44
N LEU A 371 10.60 12.16 3.63
CA LEU A 371 11.55 13.25 3.44
C LEU A 371 12.74 12.83 2.57
N GLY A 372 13.40 13.84 1.98
CA GLY A 372 14.61 13.70 1.17
C GLY A 372 15.91 13.90 1.96
N PRO A 373 17.08 13.77 1.30
CA PRO A 373 18.39 13.98 1.92
C PRO A 373 18.57 15.34 2.61
N SER A 374 17.89 16.40 2.16
CA SER A 374 17.93 17.73 2.78
C SER A 374 17.25 17.79 4.15
N GLY A 375 16.55 16.73 4.55
CA GLY A 375 15.71 16.68 5.75
C GLY A 375 14.33 17.32 5.56
N LYS A 376 14.04 17.89 4.39
CA LYS A 376 12.74 18.47 4.08
C LYS A 376 11.74 17.40 3.67
N LYS A 377 10.46 17.62 3.99
CA LYS A 377 9.35 16.84 3.45
C LYS A 377 9.48 16.72 1.92
N ALA A 378 9.42 15.50 1.41
CA ALA A 378 9.44 15.26 -0.02
C ALA A 378 8.21 15.89 -0.69
N ASP A 379 8.38 16.36 -1.93
CA ASP A 379 7.32 17.05 -2.65
C ASP A 379 6.16 16.14 -3.06
N TYR A 380 6.25 14.82 -2.95
CA TYR A 380 5.11 13.94 -3.22
C TYR A 380 4.40 13.52 -1.93
N SER A 381 5.05 13.63 -0.77
CA SER A 381 4.49 13.11 0.48
C SER A 381 3.22 13.85 0.87
N ASN A 382 2.15 13.11 1.12
CA ASN A 382 1.02 13.59 1.89
C ASN A 382 1.48 14.01 3.30
N TYR A 383 0.74 14.92 3.92
CA TYR A 383 1.08 15.56 5.18
C TYR A 383 -0.20 15.99 5.90
N GLY A 384 -0.12 16.34 7.18
CA GLY A 384 -1.28 16.79 7.96
C GLY A 384 -1.22 16.26 9.39
N THR A 385 -1.71 17.02 10.35
CA THR A 385 -1.68 16.67 11.79
C THR A 385 -2.68 15.58 12.18
N GLU A 386 -3.59 15.25 11.28
CA GLU A 386 -4.74 14.37 11.51
C GLU A 386 -4.34 12.90 11.49
N GLN A 387 -3.36 12.55 10.64
CA GLN A 387 -3.02 11.16 10.33
C GLN A 387 -1.51 10.84 10.43
N ILE A 388 -0.64 11.86 10.44
CA ILE A 388 0.80 11.63 10.56
C ILE A 388 1.18 11.16 11.95
N SER A 389 2.07 10.16 12.01
CA SER A 389 2.67 9.71 13.25
C SER A 389 4.15 10.10 13.32
N VAL A 390 4.93 9.73 12.30
CA VAL A 390 6.36 10.02 12.19
C VAL A 390 6.75 10.24 10.73
N SER A 391 7.99 10.64 10.51
CA SER A 391 8.58 10.76 9.18
C SER A 391 9.82 9.88 9.05
N ALA A 392 10.14 9.49 7.83
CA ALA A 392 11.33 8.70 7.53
C ALA A 392 11.88 9.00 6.13
N PRO A 393 13.13 8.59 5.83
CA PRO A 393 13.71 8.69 4.50
C PRO A 393 12.87 7.96 3.46
N GLY A 394 12.21 8.71 2.58
CA GLY A 394 11.42 8.16 1.47
C GLY A 394 12.05 8.42 0.11
N GLY A 395 13.11 9.22 0.05
CA GLY A 395 13.74 9.62 -1.21
C GLY A 395 13.10 10.87 -1.81
N TRP A 396 13.87 11.69 -2.51
CA TRP A 396 13.31 12.83 -3.24
C TRP A 396 14.23 13.22 -4.40
N PHE A 397 13.98 12.66 -5.59
CA PHE A 397 14.75 12.87 -6.81
C PHE A 397 15.00 14.36 -7.06
N ARG A 398 13.97 15.20 -6.90
CA ARG A 398 14.03 16.66 -7.09
C ARG A 398 14.58 17.43 -5.88
N ASP A 399 15.09 16.77 -4.84
CA ASP A 399 15.69 17.46 -3.69
C ASP A 399 16.98 18.22 -4.07
N GLY A 400 17.30 19.25 -3.30
CA GLY A 400 18.53 20.02 -3.47
C GLY A 400 18.49 20.99 -4.64
N PHE A 401 17.32 21.54 -5.00
CA PHE A 401 17.20 22.56 -6.03
C PHE A 401 18.27 23.65 -5.90
N GLY A 402 18.92 23.98 -7.02
CA GLY A 402 20.03 24.94 -7.05
C GLY A 402 21.39 24.38 -6.62
N THR A 403 21.48 23.08 -6.35
CA THR A 403 22.73 22.37 -6.03
C THR A 403 23.01 21.26 -7.04
N ASP A 404 24.21 20.67 -6.97
CA ASP A 404 24.60 19.55 -7.83
C ASP A 404 23.85 18.24 -7.53
N THR A 405 23.10 18.17 -6.41
CA THR A 405 22.28 17.01 -6.06
C THR A 405 20.85 17.10 -6.61
N TYR A 406 20.48 18.20 -7.29
CA TYR A 406 19.15 18.31 -7.90
C TYR A 406 18.94 17.31 -9.05
N ARG A 407 17.89 16.50 -8.96
CA ARG A 407 17.49 15.49 -9.97
C ARG A 407 18.54 14.40 -10.13
N THR A 408 18.89 13.80 -9.00
CA THR A 408 19.84 12.69 -8.94
C THR A 408 19.21 11.48 -8.29
N ASP A 409 19.48 10.30 -8.84
CA ASP A 409 18.91 9.04 -8.32
C ASP A 409 19.40 8.75 -6.91
N ALA A 410 20.60 9.24 -6.56
CA ALA A 410 21.17 9.13 -5.23
C ALA A 410 20.36 9.85 -4.13
N ASN A 411 19.42 10.75 -4.49
CA ASN A 411 18.49 11.32 -3.51
C ASN A 411 17.36 10.36 -3.15
N MET A 412 17.16 9.29 -3.91
CA MET A 412 16.12 8.28 -3.68
C MET A 412 16.63 7.18 -2.74
N ILE A 413 15.83 6.14 -2.51
CA ILE A 413 16.18 5.01 -1.64
C ILE A 413 16.63 3.83 -2.50
N LEU A 414 17.89 3.41 -2.32
CA LEU A 414 18.43 2.20 -2.93
C LEU A 414 18.00 0.98 -2.10
N SER A 415 17.47 -0.05 -2.77
CA SER A 415 17.18 -1.33 -2.12
C SER A 415 17.26 -2.49 -3.12
N THR A 416 17.07 -3.71 -2.63
CA THR A 416 16.98 -4.95 -3.42
C THR A 416 15.84 -4.90 -4.41
N TYR A 417 16.01 -5.51 -5.58
CA TYR A 417 14.97 -5.55 -6.61
C TYR A 417 15.07 -6.83 -7.45
N PRO A 418 13.96 -7.40 -7.95
CA PRO A 418 14.01 -8.67 -8.68
C PRO A 418 14.66 -8.50 -10.05
N LYS A 419 15.52 -9.45 -10.43
CA LYS A 419 16.14 -9.47 -11.77
C LYS A 419 15.09 -9.47 -12.88
N LYS A 420 14.03 -10.29 -12.72
CA LYS A 420 12.96 -10.45 -13.72
C LYS A 420 12.30 -9.11 -14.05
N VAL A 421 11.96 -8.33 -13.03
CA VAL A 421 11.29 -7.03 -13.22
C VAL A 421 12.21 -6.05 -13.96
N LEU A 422 13.50 -5.98 -13.61
CA LEU A 422 14.46 -5.14 -14.36
C LEU A 422 14.61 -5.55 -15.82
N GLN A 423 14.48 -6.85 -16.11
CA GLN A 423 14.50 -7.35 -17.49
C GLN A 423 13.26 -6.94 -18.26
N GLU A 424 12.09 -6.99 -17.63
CA GLU A 424 10.84 -6.54 -18.23
C GLU A 424 10.78 -5.01 -18.45
N GLU A 425 11.43 -4.25 -17.57
CA GLU A 425 11.61 -2.81 -17.71
C GLU A 425 12.68 -2.44 -18.76
N GLY A 426 13.52 -3.40 -19.15
CA GLY A 426 14.61 -3.21 -20.11
C GLY A 426 15.86 -2.52 -19.53
N SER A 427 15.97 -2.44 -18.19
CA SER A 427 17.15 -1.91 -17.51
C SER A 427 18.24 -2.98 -17.29
N VAL A 428 17.89 -4.26 -17.42
CA VAL A 428 18.78 -5.42 -17.41
C VAL A 428 18.51 -6.31 -18.63
N ASP A 429 19.54 -6.83 -19.28
CA ASP A 429 19.40 -7.72 -20.44
C ASP A 429 19.11 -9.19 -20.05
N GLU A 430 18.87 -10.06 -21.04
CA GLU A 430 18.58 -11.49 -20.81
C GLU A 430 19.72 -12.22 -20.05
N ASP A 431 20.97 -11.83 -20.32
CA ASP A 431 22.18 -12.35 -19.66
C ASP A 431 22.36 -11.76 -18.24
N GLY A 432 21.51 -10.82 -17.85
CA GLY A 432 21.50 -10.18 -16.55
C GLY A 432 22.52 -9.06 -16.42
N ASN A 433 23.02 -8.47 -17.49
CA ASN A 433 23.88 -7.30 -17.45
C ASN A 433 23.05 -6.02 -17.42
N ILE A 434 23.57 -4.97 -16.78
CA ILE A 434 22.93 -3.66 -16.75
C ILE A 434 22.99 -3.07 -18.16
N VAL A 435 21.84 -2.65 -18.68
CA VAL A 435 21.74 -2.02 -20.01
C VAL A 435 22.38 -0.62 -19.96
N ALA A 436 23.08 -0.25 -21.03
CA ALA A 436 23.75 1.04 -21.11
C ALA A 436 22.78 2.21 -20.90
N GLY A 437 23.11 3.12 -19.98
CA GLY A 437 22.26 4.23 -19.53
C GLY A 437 21.65 4.04 -18.15
N PHE A 438 21.64 2.82 -17.61
CA PHE A 438 21.09 2.50 -16.28
C PHE A 438 22.17 2.32 -15.20
N GLU A 439 23.46 2.53 -15.49
CA GLU A 439 24.56 2.22 -14.56
C GLU A 439 24.59 3.09 -13.30
N ASN A 440 23.81 4.17 -13.27
CA ASN A 440 23.66 5.04 -12.10
C ASN A 440 22.39 4.76 -11.29
N SER A 441 21.42 4.03 -11.86
CA SER A 441 20.14 3.74 -11.23
C SER A 441 19.98 2.28 -10.83
N VAL A 442 20.63 1.36 -11.56
CA VAL A 442 20.59 -0.09 -11.33
C VAL A 442 21.98 -0.61 -10.99
N PHE A 443 22.06 -1.46 -9.97
CA PHE A 443 23.29 -2.08 -9.52
C PHE A 443 23.17 -3.60 -9.54
N LYS A 444 24.29 -4.26 -9.86
CA LYS A 444 24.44 -5.70 -9.87
C LYS A 444 25.67 -6.05 -9.05
N GLN A 445 25.51 -6.96 -8.10
CA GLN A 445 26.63 -7.55 -7.38
C GLN A 445 26.56 -9.06 -7.51
N CYS A 446 27.70 -9.72 -7.72
CA CYS A 446 27.74 -11.17 -7.86
C CYS A 446 28.74 -11.79 -6.90
N THR A 447 28.40 -12.97 -6.40
CA THR A 447 29.31 -13.83 -5.66
C THR A 447 30.32 -14.45 -6.63
N THR A 448 31.39 -15.02 -6.07
CA THR A 448 32.40 -15.75 -6.86
C THR A 448 31.82 -16.95 -7.61
N ASP A 449 30.72 -17.51 -7.11
CA ASP A 449 30.06 -18.70 -7.66
C ASP A 449 29.00 -18.32 -8.71
N GLY A 450 28.83 -17.02 -8.98
CA GLY A 450 27.99 -16.49 -10.07
C GLY A 450 26.56 -16.16 -9.67
N GLU A 451 26.19 -16.30 -8.39
CA GLU A 451 24.90 -15.80 -7.89
C GLU A 451 24.93 -14.28 -7.82
N CYS A 452 23.93 -13.61 -8.39
CA CYS A 452 23.90 -12.15 -8.45
C CYS A 452 22.67 -11.58 -7.76
N GLY A 453 22.87 -10.51 -7.01
CA GLY A 453 21.85 -9.63 -6.47
C GLY A 453 21.72 -8.37 -7.30
N TYR A 454 20.49 -7.86 -7.40
CA TYR A 454 20.14 -6.66 -8.15
C TYR A 454 19.49 -5.62 -7.25
N TYR A 455 19.72 -4.34 -7.55
CA TYR A 455 19.31 -3.22 -6.71
C TYR A 455 18.91 -2.05 -7.60
N THR A 456 17.91 -1.28 -7.17
CA THR A 456 17.48 -0.07 -7.87
C THR A 456 17.03 1.01 -6.90
N TYR A 457 17.00 2.24 -7.38
CA TYR A 457 16.46 3.37 -6.64
C TYR A 457 14.95 3.54 -6.86
N LEU A 458 14.21 3.70 -5.76
CA LEU A 458 12.80 4.12 -5.76
C LEU A 458 12.61 5.25 -4.75
N GLN A 459 11.53 6.03 -4.92
CA GLN A 459 11.12 7.05 -3.96
C GLN A 459 9.64 6.95 -3.63
N GLY A 460 9.25 7.34 -2.42
CA GLY A 460 7.86 7.28 -2.01
C GLY A 460 7.71 7.21 -0.50
N THR A 461 6.52 7.48 -0.01
CA THR A 461 6.14 7.10 1.36
C THR A 461 6.20 5.57 1.56
N SER A 462 6.09 4.82 0.46
CA SER A 462 6.36 3.38 0.38
C SER A 462 7.81 2.99 0.67
N MET A 463 8.78 3.89 0.48
CA MET A 463 10.18 3.68 0.89
C MET A 463 10.48 4.27 2.27
N ALA A 464 9.63 5.17 2.78
CA ALA A 464 9.74 5.71 4.15
C ALA A 464 9.23 4.72 5.20
N SER A 465 8.03 4.15 4.99
CA SER A 465 7.41 3.15 5.87
C SER A 465 8.29 1.94 6.22
N PRO A 466 9.05 1.31 5.30
CA PRO A 466 9.94 0.20 5.66
C PRO A 466 11.09 0.59 6.60
N HIS A 467 11.56 1.84 6.58
CA HIS A 467 12.53 2.30 7.58
C HIS A 467 11.91 2.24 8.99
N VAL A 468 10.66 2.71 9.14
CA VAL A 468 9.91 2.68 10.40
C VAL A 468 9.61 1.23 10.82
N SER A 469 9.20 0.37 9.89
CA SER A 469 8.97 -1.06 10.14
C SER A 469 10.24 -1.78 10.60
N GLY A 470 11.39 -1.46 10.02
CA GLY A 470 12.69 -1.94 10.48
C GLY A 470 13.01 -1.50 11.91
N VAL A 471 12.78 -0.21 12.24
CA VAL A 471 12.96 0.29 13.61
C VAL A 471 11.99 -0.36 14.59
N ALA A 472 10.73 -0.57 14.22
CA ALA A 472 9.77 -1.34 15.01
C ALA A 472 10.29 -2.76 15.27
N GLY A 473 10.82 -3.44 14.24
CA GLY A 473 11.48 -4.75 14.38
C GLY A 473 12.66 -4.73 15.37
N LEU A 474 13.48 -3.68 15.36
CA LEU A 474 14.56 -3.49 16.35
C LEU A 474 14.02 -3.27 17.77
N ILE A 475 12.95 -2.50 17.94
CA ILE A 475 12.30 -2.27 19.24
C ILE A 475 11.77 -3.60 19.80
N VAL A 476 11.07 -4.38 18.99
CA VAL A 476 10.57 -5.71 19.39
C VAL A 476 11.74 -6.64 19.70
N SER A 477 12.81 -6.62 18.90
CA SER A 477 14.01 -7.44 19.16
C SER A 477 14.64 -7.11 20.51
N LYS A 478 14.70 -5.81 20.84
CA LYS A 478 15.34 -5.32 22.06
C LYS A 478 14.53 -5.58 23.32
N PHE A 479 13.22 -5.34 23.26
CA PHE A 479 12.34 -5.29 24.44
C PHE A 479 11.27 -6.36 24.48
N GLY A 480 11.14 -7.13 23.40
CA GLY A 480 10.24 -8.26 23.31
C GLY A 480 10.52 -9.30 24.39
N LYS A 481 9.46 -10.00 24.79
CA LYS A 481 9.51 -11.02 25.83
C LYS A 481 8.93 -12.30 25.30
N LYS A 482 9.33 -13.41 25.90
CA LYS A 482 8.74 -14.72 25.62
C LYS A 482 7.24 -14.70 25.97
N GLN A 483 6.39 -15.07 25.02
CA GLN A 483 4.94 -15.21 25.17
C GLN A 483 4.57 -16.69 25.02
N GLY A 484 4.32 -17.38 26.14
CA GLY A 484 4.00 -18.81 26.13
C GLY A 484 5.18 -19.70 25.73
N ARG A 485 4.92 -20.89 25.16
CA ARG A 485 5.98 -21.87 24.85
C ARG A 485 6.89 -21.43 23.69
N ASN A 486 6.30 -20.85 22.64
CA ASN A 486 6.99 -20.54 21.38
C ASN A 486 6.84 -19.08 20.90
N GLY A 487 6.05 -18.23 21.58
CA GLY A 487 5.89 -16.83 21.18
C GLY A 487 7.02 -15.95 21.70
N PHE A 488 7.35 -14.91 20.94
CA PHE A 488 8.15 -13.77 21.33
C PHE A 488 7.45 -12.53 20.77
N GLY A 489 7.57 -11.38 21.42
CA GLY A 489 6.98 -10.14 20.91
C GLY A 489 6.85 -9.06 21.96
N LEU A 490 6.40 -7.88 21.54
CA LEU A 490 6.10 -6.72 22.36
C LEU A 490 4.70 -6.23 22.02
N ALA A 491 3.96 -5.71 23.01
CA ALA A 491 2.64 -5.15 22.73
C ALA A 491 2.75 -3.98 21.73
N PRO A 492 1.90 -3.91 20.68
CA PRO A 492 2.04 -2.93 19.62
C PRO A 492 1.92 -1.48 20.11
N ASP A 493 1.03 -1.21 21.07
CA ASP A 493 0.96 0.10 21.74
C ASP A 493 2.30 0.55 22.36
N LEU A 494 3.09 -0.40 22.89
CA LEU A 494 4.40 -0.10 23.48
C LEU A 494 5.46 0.11 22.41
N VAL A 495 5.36 -0.58 21.27
CA VAL A 495 6.23 -0.34 20.11
C VAL A 495 5.99 1.07 19.60
N GLU A 496 4.73 1.42 19.37
CA GLU A 496 4.28 2.73 18.89
C GLU A 496 4.73 3.87 19.82
N GLN A 497 4.35 3.83 21.09
CA GLN A 497 4.72 4.89 22.06
C GLN A 497 6.23 5.07 22.17
N HIS A 498 6.99 3.96 22.13
CA HIS A 498 8.44 4.02 22.21
C HIS A 498 9.05 4.58 20.93
N LEU A 499 8.50 4.24 19.77
CA LEU A 499 8.91 4.78 18.48
C LEU A 499 8.73 6.29 18.44
N TYR A 500 7.56 6.81 18.86
CA TYR A 500 7.29 8.26 18.90
C TYR A 500 8.23 9.00 19.85
N ARG A 501 8.36 8.51 21.08
CA ARG A 501 9.20 9.14 22.11
C ARG A 501 10.68 9.15 21.77
N THR A 502 11.13 8.26 20.88
CA THR A 502 12.53 8.15 20.49
C THR A 502 12.82 8.74 19.11
N ALA A 503 11.79 9.19 18.38
CA ALA A 503 11.97 9.94 17.14
C ALA A 503 12.79 11.21 17.39
N ALA A 504 13.63 11.58 16.43
CA ALA A 504 14.37 12.82 16.46
C ALA A 504 13.43 13.97 16.11
N GLU A 505 13.13 14.81 17.11
CA GLU A 505 12.30 16.01 16.94
C GLU A 505 12.77 16.83 15.72
N HIS A 506 11.82 17.24 14.88
CA HIS A 506 12.11 17.99 13.67
C HIS A 506 11.13 19.15 13.54
N ALA A 507 11.63 20.38 13.63
CA ALA A 507 10.79 21.57 13.56
C ALA A 507 10.18 21.75 12.17
N CYS A 508 9.02 22.40 12.11
CA CYS A 508 8.56 22.97 10.85
C CYS A 508 9.64 23.88 10.24
N PRO A 509 9.78 23.89 8.89
CA PRO A 509 10.67 24.83 8.23
C PRO A 509 10.19 26.27 8.45
N GLU A 510 11.10 27.24 8.34
CA GLU A 510 10.77 28.66 8.34
C GLU A 510 11.12 29.28 6.97
N PRO A 511 10.17 29.90 6.25
CA PRO A 511 8.76 30.09 6.63
C PRO A 511 7.96 28.78 6.65
N ARG A 512 6.93 28.67 7.49
CA ARG A 512 6.12 27.43 7.61
C ARG A 512 5.40 26.99 6.34
N LEU A 513 5.03 27.95 5.48
CA LEU A 513 4.48 27.67 4.16
C LEU A 513 5.64 27.35 3.21
N GLN A 514 5.68 26.12 2.71
CA GLN A 514 6.66 25.68 1.72
C GLN A 514 6.04 25.68 0.33
N THR A 515 6.77 26.20 -0.65
CA THR A 515 6.40 26.14 -2.06
C THR A 515 7.28 25.15 -2.80
N TYR A 516 6.69 24.47 -3.79
CA TYR A 516 7.35 23.44 -4.59
C TYR A 516 7.40 23.81 -6.08
N THR A 517 7.30 25.11 -6.37
CA THR A 517 7.33 25.68 -7.72
C THR A 517 8.67 25.42 -8.43
N ASN A 518 9.77 25.42 -7.69
CA ASN A 518 11.10 25.06 -8.20
C ASN A 518 11.19 23.59 -8.61
N GLU A 519 10.42 22.75 -7.95
CA GLU A 519 10.24 21.33 -8.23
C GLU A 519 9.09 21.10 -9.21
N GLY A 520 8.61 22.14 -9.89
CA GLY A 520 7.65 22.04 -10.99
C GLY A 520 6.20 21.80 -10.57
N ARG A 521 5.86 22.00 -9.29
CA ARG A 521 4.47 21.93 -8.82
C ARG A 521 3.81 23.32 -8.82
N PRO A 522 2.54 23.44 -9.25
CA PRO A 522 1.82 24.70 -9.13
C PRO A 522 1.58 25.08 -7.66
N ALA A 523 1.29 26.37 -7.40
CA ALA A 523 1.10 26.91 -6.06
C ALA A 523 -0.07 26.28 -5.28
N GLU A 524 -0.98 25.56 -5.95
CA GLU A 524 -2.01 24.73 -5.31
C GLU A 524 -1.44 23.52 -4.53
N PHE A 525 -0.13 23.26 -4.66
CA PHE A 525 0.64 22.29 -3.89
C PHE A 525 1.55 22.97 -2.84
N ASP A 526 1.36 24.26 -2.57
CA ASP A 526 2.04 24.88 -1.43
C ASP A 526 1.54 24.22 -0.15
N ALA A 527 2.47 23.77 0.71
CA ALA A 527 2.15 22.99 1.90
C ALA A 527 2.46 23.79 3.16
N TYR A 528 1.50 23.88 4.08
CA TYR A 528 1.68 24.55 5.36
C TYR A 528 2.02 23.55 6.47
N CYS A 529 3.17 23.75 7.13
CA CYS A 529 3.52 22.95 8.30
C CYS A 529 2.83 23.48 9.57
N ALA A 530 1.74 22.84 9.96
CA ALA A 530 1.02 23.10 11.21
C ALA A 530 1.63 22.32 12.39
N GLY A 531 1.54 22.85 13.62
CA GLY A 531 2.02 22.19 14.84
C GLY A 531 3.26 22.81 15.48
N SER A 532 3.90 22.04 16.37
CA SER A 532 5.04 22.40 17.21
C SER A 532 6.28 21.54 16.90
N LEU A 533 7.38 21.78 17.61
CA LEU A 533 8.62 21.01 17.46
C LEU A 533 8.43 19.52 17.79
N ASN A 534 7.65 19.22 18.83
CA ASN A 534 7.41 17.86 19.32
C ASN A 534 6.30 17.13 18.56
N PHE A 535 5.49 17.82 17.76
CA PHE A 535 4.53 17.21 16.84
C PHE A 535 4.08 18.21 15.77
N ASN A 536 4.24 17.89 14.48
CA ASN A 536 3.76 18.73 13.39
C ASN A 536 3.32 17.95 12.15
N GLY A 537 2.61 18.63 11.24
CA GLY A 537 2.00 18.01 10.07
C GLY A 537 2.98 17.49 9.02
N PHE A 538 4.27 17.86 9.05
CA PHE A 538 5.25 17.36 8.08
C PHE A 538 6.04 16.17 8.60
N TYR A 539 6.38 16.19 9.89
CA TYR A 539 7.30 15.23 10.49
C TYR A 539 6.68 14.37 11.59
N GLY A 540 5.41 14.60 11.97
CA GLY A 540 4.77 13.94 13.10
C GLY A 540 5.55 14.20 14.38
N TYR A 541 5.75 13.17 15.20
CA TYR A 541 6.61 13.21 16.40
C TYR A 541 8.11 13.38 16.08
N GLY A 542 8.50 13.31 14.80
CA GLY A 542 9.87 13.53 14.35
C GLY A 542 10.32 12.54 13.27
N VAL A 543 11.60 12.63 12.91
CA VAL A 543 12.23 11.64 12.03
C VAL A 543 12.54 10.40 12.84
N VAL A 544 12.16 9.21 12.37
CA VAL A 544 12.43 7.95 13.08
C VAL A 544 13.94 7.79 13.35
N ASP A 545 14.29 7.30 14.54
CA ASP A 545 15.69 7.23 14.98
C ASP A 545 16.00 5.86 15.58
N ALA A 546 16.60 4.99 14.77
CA ALA A 546 16.90 3.61 15.11
C ALA A 546 17.81 3.51 16.35
N TYR A 547 18.80 4.40 16.46
CA TYR A 547 19.75 4.37 17.57
C TYR A 547 19.08 4.75 18.90
N ALA A 548 18.29 5.83 18.89
CA ALA A 548 17.56 6.26 20.07
C ALA A 548 16.56 5.19 20.51
N ALA A 549 15.90 4.54 19.55
CA ALA A 549 14.95 3.45 19.80
C ALA A 549 15.57 2.26 20.55
N VAL A 550 16.78 1.83 20.21
CA VAL A 550 17.40 0.66 20.87
C VAL A 550 18.24 1.01 22.10
N LYS A 551 18.67 2.27 22.23
CA LYS A 551 19.48 2.75 23.36
C LYS A 551 18.64 3.22 24.54
N SER A 552 17.51 3.85 24.27
CA SER A 552 16.66 4.42 25.31
C SER A 552 15.91 3.33 26.06
N PRO A 553 15.77 3.40 27.39
CA PRO A 553 14.97 2.43 28.13
C PRO A 553 13.50 2.52 27.70
N LEU A 554 12.82 1.37 27.62
CA LEU A 554 11.37 1.32 27.43
C LEU A 554 10.67 1.96 28.65
N LYS A 555 9.71 2.85 28.40
CA LYS A 555 8.92 3.52 29.45
C LYS A 555 7.43 3.25 29.21
N PRO A 556 6.87 2.15 29.74
CA PRO A 556 5.44 1.90 29.64
C PRO A 556 4.66 3.05 30.29
N HIS A 557 3.57 3.52 29.66
CA HIS A 557 2.64 4.53 30.17
C HIS A 557 3.13 5.99 30.16
N VAL A 558 4.19 6.31 29.42
CA VAL A 558 4.57 7.70 29.17
C VAL A 558 4.08 8.08 27.78
N GLN A 559 3.14 9.03 27.73
CA GLN A 559 2.72 9.62 26.46
C GLN A 559 3.92 10.34 25.80
N PRO A 560 4.08 10.26 24.47
CA PRO A 560 5.19 10.86 23.73
C PRO A 560 5.33 12.36 23.97
#